data_AF-A0A942ZGK7-F1
#
_entry.id   AF-A0A942ZGK7-F1
#
_cell.length_a   1.000
_cell.length_b   1.000
_cell.length_c   1.000
_cell.angle_alpha   90.00
_cell.angle_beta   90.00
_cell.angle_gamma   90.00
#
_symmetry.space_group_name_H-M   'P 1'
#
loop_
_entity.id
_entity.type
_entity.pdbx_description
1 polymer ?
#
loop_
_entity_poly.entity_id
_entity_poly.type
_entity_poly.pdbx_seq_one_letter_code
_entity_poly.pdbx_strand_id
1 'polypeptide(L)'
;MRKEPNKRLIGLFMISGLAVLLVVISLFLREKIFYGSNGKTLVMYFEESINGLNVGAPVVFKGVQIGKVVDIDLIANTDTLDFSIPVYVKMVEQNRTNISSDEFDTKVALLNALIDKGLRARLTTQSYLTGLLMIELEMLPDTKIVRRNPPNSKYMEIPTVLSPMGEISKGIQDIPIRQSVEKFNLFFDRLNTKVMPQVEQIVTNVNRTVSGNKGMSAETMSNLNRAINNVAEAAKSMRNFTDYLERHPEALLKGKGRY
;
A
#
# COMPACT_ATOMS: atom_id res chain seq x y z
N MET A 1 -27.12 -1.03 73.56
CA MET A 1 -27.78 -2.19 72.91
C MET A 1 -27.49 -2.13 71.42
N ARG A 2 -26.86 -3.16 70.85
CA ARG A 2 -26.40 -3.20 69.45
C ARG A 2 -27.53 -3.80 68.60
N LYS A 3 -28.11 -3.02 67.69
CA LYS A 3 -29.25 -3.44 66.85
C LYS A 3 -28.75 -4.50 65.86
N GLU A 4 -29.26 -5.72 65.94
CA GLU A 4 -28.82 -6.79 65.05
C GLU A 4 -29.20 -6.49 63.59
N PRO A 5 -28.29 -6.71 62.62
CA PRO A 5 -28.57 -6.45 61.21
C PRO A 5 -29.72 -7.33 60.72
N ASN A 6 -30.69 -6.72 60.03
CA ASN A 6 -31.82 -7.45 59.46
C ASN A 6 -31.34 -8.28 58.25
N LYS A 7 -31.03 -9.55 58.51
CA LYS A 7 -30.49 -10.51 57.53
C LYS A 7 -31.34 -10.62 56.26
N ARG A 8 -32.66 -10.40 56.35
CA ARG A 8 -33.57 -10.40 55.20
C ARG A 8 -33.35 -9.19 54.27
N LEU A 9 -33.05 -8.04 54.84
CA LEU A 9 -32.83 -6.80 54.09
C LEU A 9 -31.50 -6.84 53.31
N ILE A 10 -30.48 -7.46 53.91
CA ILE A 10 -29.18 -7.71 53.26
C ILE A 10 -29.34 -8.72 52.12
N GLY A 11 -30.12 -9.80 52.33
CA GLY A 11 -30.42 -10.77 51.29
C GLY A 11 -31.16 -10.16 50.09
N LEU A 12 -32.14 -9.29 50.33
CA LEU A 12 -32.88 -8.60 49.27
C LEU A 12 -31.95 -7.72 48.42
N PHE A 13 -31.07 -6.94 49.07
CA PHE A 13 -30.11 -6.08 48.38
C PHE A 13 -29.14 -6.88 47.50
N MET A 14 -28.66 -8.03 48.01
CA MET A 14 -27.73 -8.88 47.29
C MET A 14 -28.37 -9.50 46.04
N ILE A 15 -29.64 -9.93 46.14
CA ILE A 15 -30.41 -10.47 45.01
C ILE A 15 -30.69 -9.37 43.98
N SER A 16 -31.09 -8.17 44.42
CA SER A 16 -31.32 -7.06 43.49
C SER A 16 -30.04 -6.64 42.77
N GLY A 17 -28.91 -6.60 43.47
CA GLY A 17 -27.61 -6.28 42.88
C GLY A 17 -27.19 -7.32 41.83
N LEU A 18 -27.36 -8.60 42.14
CA LEU A 18 -27.06 -9.69 41.21
C LEU A 18 -27.98 -9.66 39.98
N ALA A 19 -29.27 -9.36 40.15
CA ALA A 19 -30.22 -9.24 39.05
C ALA A 19 -29.86 -8.09 38.11
N VAL A 20 -29.52 -6.91 38.64
CA VAL A 20 -29.06 -5.76 37.83
C VAL A 20 -27.76 -6.11 37.11
N LEU A 21 -26.82 -6.75 37.78
CA LEU A 21 -25.56 -7.17 37.19
C LEU A 21 -25.77 -8.15 36.02
N LEU A 22 -26.68 -9.12 36.17
CA LEU A 22 -27.05 -10.04 35.09
C LEU A 22 -27.75 -9.34 33.92
N VAL A 23 -28.58 -8.34 34.19
CA VAL A 23 -29.21 -7.52 33.12
C VAL A 23 -28.16 -6.73 32.36
N VAL A 24 -27.24 -6.05 33.05
CA VAL A 24 -26.16 -5.28 32.41
C VAL A 24 -25.26 -6.20 31.58
N ILE A 25 -24.87 -7.35 32.14
CA ILE A 25 -24.09 -8.38 31.44
C ILE A 25 -24.85 -8.89 30.22
N SER A 26 -26.14 -9.21 30.35
CA SER A 26 -26.97 -9.67 29.24
C SER A 26 -27.10 -8.63 28.12
N LEU A 27 -27.26 -7.35 28.47
CA LEU A 27 -27.28 -6.25 27.50
C LEU A 27 -25.93 -6.13 26.77
N PHE A 28 -24.81 -6.26 27.49
CA PHE A 28 -23.48 -6.18 26.93
C PHE A 28 -23.12 -7.42 26.06
N LEU A 29 -23.52 -8.62 26.49
CA LEU A 29 -23.34 -9.85 25.70
C LEU A 29 -24.24 -9.85 24.47
N ARG A 30 -25.44 -9.27 24.54
CA ARG A 30 -26.35 -9.17 23.38
C ARG A 30 -25.72 -8.37 22.26
N GLU A 31 -24.99 -7.29 22.55
CA GLU A 31 -24.25 -6.55 21.53
C GLU A 31 -23.22 -7.47 20.88
N LYS A 32 -22.30 -8.07 21.63
CA LYS A 32 -21.21 -8.90 21.09
C LYS A 32 -21.68 -10.16 20.34
N ILE A 33 -22.79 -10.79 20.73
CA ILE A 33 -23.26 -12.07 20.18
C ILE A 33 -24.23 -11.90 19.00
N PHE A 34 -25.01 -10.81 18.94
CA PHE A 34 -26.03 -10.61 17.89
C PHE A 34 -25.54 -9.84 16.64
N TYR A 35 -24.28 -9.42 16.56
CA TYR A 35 -23.72 -8.81 15.33
C TYR A 35 -23.74 -9.75 14.11
N GLY A 36 -24.01 -11.04 14.31
CA GLY A 36 -24.04 -12.04 13.24
C GLY A 36 -25.38 -12.30 12.53
N SER A 37 -26.53 -11.66 12.84
CA SER A 37 -27.82 -12.11 12.24
C SER A 37 -28.41 -11.24 11.13
N ASN A 38 -27.76 -10.15 10.73
CA ASN A 38 -28.30 -9.24 9.71
C ASN A 38 -27.39 -9.30 8.49
N GLY A 39 -27.88 -9.77 7.34
CA GLY A 39 -27.12 -9.94 6.09
C GLY A 39 -26.46 -8.68 5.50
N LYS A 40 -26.41 -7.57 6.24
CA LYS A 40 -25.83 -6.28 5.81
C LYS A 40 -24.35 -6.11 6.23
N THR A 41 -23.72 -7.18 6.70
CA THR A 41 -22.31 -7.20 7.10
C THR A 41 -21.47 -7.81 5.99
N LEU A 42 -20.49 -7.04 5.53
CA LEU A 42 -19.49 -7.45 4.55
C LEU A 42 -18.17 -7.71 5.27
N VAL A 43 -17.31 -8.52 4.67
CA VAL A 43 -15.96 -8.77 5.19
C VAL A 43 -14.91 -8.43 4.14
N MET A 44 -13.77 -7.93 4.60
CA MET A 44 -12.61 -7.58 3.77
C MET A 44 -11.38 -8.13 4.47
N TYR A 45 -10.55 -8.89 3.76
CA TYR A 45 -9.34 -9.48 4.32
C TYR A 45 -8.13 -8.63 3.98
N PHE A 46 -7.47 -8.04 4.96
CA PHE A 46 -6.22 -7.29 4.75
C PHE A 46 -5.00 -8.14 5.12
N GLU A 47 -3.96 -8.02 4.29
CA GLU A 47 -2.68 -8.71 4.45
C GLU A 47 -1.56 -7.76 4.91
N GLU A 48 -1.80 -6.45 4.79
CA GLU A 48 -0.90 -5.42 5.30
C GLU A 48 -1.30 -4.98 6.71
N SER A 49 -0.42 -4.20 7.35
CA SER A 49 -0.72 -3.62 8.66
C SER A 49 -1.93 -2.71 8.58
N ILE A 50 -2.93 -2.98 9.42
CA ILE A 50 -4.11 -2.14 9.62
C ILE A 50 -3.90 -1.11 10.74
N ASN A 51 -2.66 -0.84 11.16
CA ASN A 51 -2.40 0.09 12.25
C ASN A 51 -2.96 1.49 11.92
N GLY A 52 -3.81 2.01 12.81
CA GLY A 52 -4.56 3.25 12.60
C GLY A 52 -6.00 3.03 12.14
N LEU A 53 -6.38 1.80 11.75
CA LEU A 53 -7.77 1.43 11.50
C LEU A 53 -8.45 0.99 12.81
N ASN A 54 -9.53 1.68 13.18
CA ASN A 54 -10.27 1.41 14.40
C ASN A 54 -11.70 0.96 14.10
N VAL A 55 -12.32 0.26 15.06
CA VAL A 55 -13.77 0.07 15.06
C VAL A 55 -14.46 1.42 15.02
N GLY A 56 -15.43 1.57 14.12
CA GLY A 56 -16.10 2.83 13.82
C GLY A 56 -15.48 3.63 12.67
N ALA A 57 -14.30 3.24 12.17
CA ALA A 57 -13.69 3.88 11.00
C ALA A 57 -14.67 3.88 9.81
N PRO A 58 -14.73 4.98 9.04
CA PRO A 58 -15.65 5.09 7.93
C PRO A 58 -15.24 4.15 6.80
N VAL A 59 -16.24 3.64 6.10
CA VAL A 59 -16.06 3.01 4.79
C VAL A 59 -16.64 3.95 3.76
N VAL A 60 -15.82 4.36 2.82
CA VAL A 60 -16.15 5.41 1.85
C VAL A 60 -16.08 4.88 0.43
N PHE A 61 -16.89 5.43 -0.47
CA PHE A 61 -16.75 5.26 -1.91
C PHE A 61 -16.76 6.65 -2.53
N LYS A 62 -15.69 6.99 -3.27
CA LYS A 62 -15.53 8.33 -3.88
C LYS A 62 -15.77 9.48 -2.87
N GLY A 63 -15.27 9.31 -1.65
CA GLY A 63 -15.40 10.29 -0.55
C GLY A 63 -16.75 10.31 0.18
N VAL A 64 -17.75 9.52 -0.26
CA VAL A 64 -19.05 9.42 0.44
C VAL A 64 -19.00 8.26 1.42
N GLN A 65 -19.31 8.51 2.69
CA GLN A 65 -19.42 7.45 3.69
C GLN A 65 -20.64 6.56 3.41
N ILE A 66 -20.37 5.30 3.13
CA ILE A 66 -21.37 4.26 2.81
C ILE A 66 -21.39 3.14 3.85
N GLY A 67 -20.46 3.13 4.79
CA GLY A 67 -20.36 2.10 5.82
C GLY A 67 -19.52 2.52 7.01
N LYS A 68 -19.41 1.60 7.97
CA LYS A 68 -18.53 1.70 9.14
C LYS A 68 -17.94 0.34 9.48
N VAL A 69 -16.69 0.33 9.91
CA VAL A 69 -16.06 -0.85 10.52
C VAL A 69 -16.77 -1.16 11.82
N VAL A 70 -17.19 -2.40 11.99
CA VAL A 70 -17.88 -2.85 13.21
C VAL A 70 -17.04 -3.81 14.04
N ASP A 71 -16.14 -4.56 13.41
CA ASP A 71 -15.28 -5.50 14.11
C ASP A 71 -14.01 -5.81 13.30
N ILE A 72 -12.95 -6.21 13.99
CA ILE A 72 -11.64 -6.54 13.43
C ILE A 72 -11.09 -7.74 14.17
N ASP A 73 -10.87 -8.85 13.46
CA ASP A 73 -10.24 -10.05 14.02
C ASP A 73 -8.87 -10.31 13.40
N LEU A 74 -8.09 -11.17 14.04
CA LEU A 74 -6.84 -11.74 13.50
C LEU A 74 -6.99 -13.25 13.46
N ILE A 75 -6.99 -13.82 12.25
CA ILE A 75 -7.06 -15.26 12.06
C ILE A 75 -5.69 -15.75 11.63
N ALA A 76 -5.19 -16.77 12.32
CA ALA A 76 -4.00 -17.51 11.93
C ALA A 76 -4.43 -18.83 11.31
N ASN A 77 -4.03 -19.09 10.07
CA ASN A 77 -4.15 -20.41 9.49
C ASN A 77 -2.98 -21.27 10.01
N THR A 78 -3.28 -22.26 10.85
CA THR A 78 -2.25 -23.14 11.44
C THR A 78 -1.60 -24.07 10.43
N ASP A 79 -2.24 -24.31 9.29
CA ASP A 79 -1.75 -25.21 8.25
C ASP A 79 -0.80 -24.51 7.27
N THR A 80 -1.09 -23.24 6.93
CA THR A 80 -0.25 -22.45 6.01
C THR A 80 0.65 -21.44 6.73
N LEU A 81 0.46 -21.25 8.04
CA LEU A 81 1.10 -20.21 8.87
C LEU A 81 0.84 -18.78 8.34
N ASP A 82 -0.19 -18.61 7.52
CA ASP A 82 -0.60 -17.29 7.02
C ASP A 82 -1.51 -16.62 8.04
N PHE A 83 -1.26 -15.33 8.27
CA PHE A 83 -2.12 -14.47 9.05
C PHE A 83 -3.02 -13.67 8.12
N SER A 84 -4.28 -13.54 8.47
CA SER A 84 -5.24 -12.72 7.73
C SER A 84 -6.07 -11.90 8.71
N ILE A 85 -6.35 -10.65 8.33
CA ILE A 85 -7.06 -9.70 9.17
C ILE A 85 -8.44 -9.46 8.53
N PRO A 86 -9.47 -10.27 8.85
CA PRO A 86 -10.83 -9.96 8.44
C PRO A 86 -11.33 -8.72 9.18
N VAL A 87 -11.80 -7.76 8.38
CA VAL A 87 -12.44 -6.55 8.87
C VAL A 87 -13.91 -6.60 8.47
N TYR A 88 -14.78 -6.52 9.46
CA TYR A 88 -16.23 -6.57 9.26
C TYR A 88 -16.78 -5.16 9.14
N VAL A 89 -17.59 -4.95 8.11
CA VAL A 89 -18.14 -3.64 7.74
C VAL A 89 -19.65 -3.72 7.67
N LYS A 90 -20.31 -2.78 8.32
CA LYS A 90 -21.75 -2.58 8.20
C LYS A 90 -22.04 -1.41 7.27
N MET A 91 -22.85 -1.64 6.25
CA MET A 91 -23.26 -0.60 5.30
C MET A 91 -24.29 0.34 5.96
N VAL A 92 -24.19 1.64 5.67
CA VAL A 92 -25.14 2.66 6.13
C VAL A 92 -26.41 2.53 5.31
N GLU A 93 -27.54 2.47 6.01
CA GLU A 93 -28.86 2.39 5.39
C GLU A 93 -29.29 3.78 4.91
N GLN A 94 -29.10 4.04 3.62
CA GLN A 94 -29.61 5.25 2.99
C GLN A 94 -31.11 5.08 2.78
N ASN A 95 -31.91 5.66 3.70
CA ASN A 95 -33.38 5.66 3.75
C ASN A 95 -34.10 5.22 2.46
N ARG A 96 -34.78 4.06 2.49
CA ARG A 96 -36.23 3.94 2.22
C ARG A 96 -36.77 2.50 2.34
N THR A 97 -37.86 2.41 3.11
CA THR A 97 -38.98 1.45 3.09
C THR A 97 -38.71 -0.04 3.35
N ASN A 98 -39.48 -0.60 4.30
CA ASN A 98 -39.63 -2.02 4.65
C ASN A 98 -39.17 -2.98 3.54
N ILE A 99 -37.95 -3.47 3.67
CA ILE A 99 -37.25 -4.27 2.66
C ILE A 99 -37.73 -5.72 2.76
N SER A 100 -38.42 -6.18 1.70
CA SER A 100 -38.69 -7.60 1.46
C SER A 100 -37.41 -8.35 1.06
N SER A 101 -37.36 -9.65 1.34
CA SER A 101 -36.21 -10.52 1.10
C SER A 101 -35.70 -10.55 -0.35
N ASP A 102 -36.54 -10.28 -1.35
CA ASP A 102 -36.17 -10.24 -2.78
C ASP A 102 -35.17 -9.12 -3.15
N GLU A 103 -35.14 -8.02 -2.41
CA GLU A 103 -34.25 -6.89 -2.73
C GLU A 103 -32.82 -7.12 -2.24
N PHE A 104 -32.62 -8.02 -1.27
CA PHE A 104 -31.31 -8.38 -0.74
C PHE A 104 -30.46 -9.12 -1.77
N ASP A 105 -31.03 -10.15 -2.41
CA ASP A 105 -30.36 -10.92 -3.47
C ASP A 105 -30.01 -10.02 -4.66
N THR A 106 -30.87 -9.04 -4.97
CA THR A 106 -30.62 -8.04 -6.02
C THR A 106 -29.42 -7.14 -5.69
N LYS A 107 -29.25 -6.72 -4.44
CA LYS A 107 -28.10 -5.91 -3.99
C LYS A 107 -26.81 -6.71 -3.97
N VAL A 108 -26.87 -7.98 -3.57
CA VAL A 108 -25.73 -8.91 -3.62
C VAL A 108 -25.29 -9.14 -5.07
N ALA A 109 -26.23 -9.36 -5.99
CA ALA A 109 -25.95 -9.51 -7.41
C ALA A 109 -25.29 -8.25 -8.00
N LEU A 110 -25.78 -7.06 -7.65
CA LEU A 110 -25.16 -5.80 -8.05
C LEU A 110 -23.73 -5.67 -7.52
N LEU A 111 -23.53 -5.97 -6.23
CA LEU A 111 -22.21 -5.89 -5.62
C LEU A 111 -21.22 -6.88 -6.26
N ASN A 112 -21.66 -8.10 -6.58
CA ASN A 112 -20.86 -9.06 -7.34
C ASN A 112 -20.47 -8.50 -8.72
N ALA A 113 -21.43 -7.93 -9.46
CA ALA A 113 -21.15 -7.32 -10.75
C ALA A 113 -20.16 -6.15 -10.65
N LEU A 114 -20.18 -5.39 -9.54
CA LEU A 114 -19.20 -4.33 -9.28
C LEU A 114 -17.81 -4.93 -8.98
N ILE A 115 -17.72 -5.98 -8.18
CA ILE A 115 -16.47 -6.71 -7.89
C ILE A 115 -15.85 -7.24 -9.19
N ASP A 116 -16.66 -7.82 -10.07
CA ASP A 116 -16.24 -8.34 -11.36
C ASP A 116 -15.74 -7.21 -12.28
N LYS A 117 -16.33 -6.02 -12.18
CA LYS A 117 -15.87 -4.80 -12.85
C LYS A 117 -14.68 -4.10 -12.16
N GLY A 118 -14.17 -4.66 -11.08
CA GLY A 118 -12.97 -4.17 -10.40
C GLY A 118 -13.19 -3.47 -9.06
N LEU A 119 -14.37 -3.56 -8.43
CA LEU A 119 -14.54 -3.01 -7.08
C LEU A 119 -13.59 -3.70 -6.10
N ARG A 120 -12.73 -2.92 -5.46
CA ARG A 120 -11.79 -3.35 -4.43
C ARG A 120 -11.89 -2.47 -3.20
N ALA A 121 -11.62 -3.06 -2.04
CA ALA A 121 -11.39 -2.31 -0.82
C ALA A 121 -9.88 -2.09 -0.62
N ARG A 122 -9.49 -0.92 -0.14
CA ARG A 122 -8.11 -0.64 0.27
C ARG A 122 -8.08 0.24 1.51
N LEU A 123 -7.00 0.16 2.27
CA LEU A 123 -6.76 1.09 3.36
C LEU A 123 -6.28 2.43 2.79
N THR A 124 -6.82 3.52 3.33
CA THR A 124 -6.40 4.88 2.99
C THR A 124 -6.35 5.73 4.24
N THR A 125 -5.54 6.79 4.21
CA THR A 125 -5.35 7.66 5.36
C THR A 125 -6.55 8.59 5.53
N GLN A 126 -7.25 8.49 6.65
CA GLN A 126 -8.30 9.44 7.03
C GLN A 126 -7.69 10.75 7.54
N SER A 127 -6.60 10.67 8.31
CA SER A 127 -5.94 11.83 8.88
C SER A 127 -4.43 11.60 8.98
N TYR A 128 -3.67 12.33 8.17
CA TYR A 128 -2.21 12.28 8.18
C TYR A 128 -1.60 12.74 9.51
N LEU A 129 -2.30 13.59 10.27
CA LEU A 129 -1.83 14.10 11.55
C LEU A 129 -1.91 13.04 12.66
N THR A 130 -2.98 12.25 12.67
CA THR A 130 -3.25 11.25 13.72
C THR A 130 -2.86 9.84 13.31
N GLY A 131 -2.57 9.61 12.02
CA GLY A 131 -2.32 8.28 11.46
C GLY A 131 -3.58 7.41 11.36
N LEU A 132 -4.77 7.97 11.58
CA LEU A 132 -6.02 7.22 11.46
C LEU A 132 -6.27 6.81 10.00
N LEU A 133 -6.68 5.56 9.83
CA LEU A 133 -7.04 4.96 8.56
C LEU A 133 -8.56 4.84 8.41
N MET A 134 -8.99 4.80 7.16
CA MET A 134 -10.33 4.44 6.75
C MET A 134 -10.26 3.40 5.62
N ILE A 135 -11.40 2.77 5.33
CA ILE A 135 -11.51 1.86 4.18
C ILE A 135 -12.11 2.64 3.02
N GLU A 136 -11.44 2.61 1.88
CA GLU A 136 -11.95 3.16 0.63
C GLU A 136 -12.29 2.03 -0.34
N LEU A 137 -13.51 2.07 -0.86
CA LEU A 137 -13.94 1.25 -1.98
C LEU A 137 -13.63 2.00 -3.28
N GLU A 138 -12.90 1.35 -4.18
CA GLU A 138 -12.43 1.92 -5.43
C GLU A 138 -12.63 0.95 -6.60
N MET A 139 -12.84 1.48 -7.80
CA MET A 139 -12.94 0.68 -9.03
C MET A 139 -11.55 0.54 -9.67
N LEU A 140 -10.97 -0.64 -9.55
CA LEU A 140 -9.65 -1.02 -10.05
C LEU A 140 -9.76 -2.23 -11.00
N PRO A 141 -10.09 -2.00 -12.28
CA PRO A 141 -10.39 -3.08 -13.24
C PRO A 141 -9.21 -4.01 -13.52
N ASP A 142 -7.97 -3.53 -13.40
CA ASP A 142 -6.76 -4.30 -13.73
C ASP A 142 -6.21 -5.14 -12.56
N THR A 143 -6.99 -5.33 -11.50
CA THR A 143 -6.56 -6.05 -10.29
C THR A 143 -7.16 -7.45 -10.22
N LYS A 144 -6.34 -8.44 -9.84
CA LYS A 144 -6.80 -9.82 -9.68
C LYS A 144 -7.86 -9.92 -8.58
N ILE A 145 -8.90 -10.73 -8.81
CA ILE A 145 -9.88 -11.08 -7.77
C ILE A 145 -9.26 -12.18 -6.92
N VAL A 146 -8.88 -11.85 -5.69
CA VAL A 146 -8.47 -12.82 -4.68
C VAL A 146 -9.55 -12.84 -3.61
N ARG A 147 -10.21 -13.99 -3.45
CA ARG A 147 -11.17 -14.23 -2.37
C ARG A 147 -10.53 -15.18 -1.36
N ARG A 148 -10.62 -14.83 -0.08
CA ARG A 148 -10.11 -15.61 1.05
C ARG A 148 -11.21 -16.42 1.73
N ASN A 149 -12.47 -16.00 1.59
CA ASN A 149 -13.61 -16.72 2.17
C ASN A 149 -13.96 -17.97 1.35
N PRO A 150 -14.35 -19.08 2.02
CA PRO A 150 -14.90 -20.24 1.33
C PRO A 150 -16.25 -19.90 0.65
N PRO A 151 -16.65 -20.64 -0.41
CA PRO A 151 -17.84 -20.34 -1.21
C PRO A 151 -19.15 -20.26 -0.43
N ASN A 152 -19.26 -20.94 0.72
CA ASN A 152 -20.44 -20.96 1.59
C ASN A 152 -20.28 -20.11 2.85
N SER A 153 -19.39 -19.11 2.83
CA SER A 153 -19.21 -18.23 3.98
C SER A 153 -20.46 -17.38 4.26
N LYS A 154 -20.69 -17.11 5.55
CA LYS A 154 -21.83 -16.33 6.04
C LYS A 154 -21.79 -14.87 5.60
N TYR A 155 -20.60 -14.34 5.31
CA TYR A 155 -20.40 -12.93 4.95
C TYR A 155 -19.88 -12.83 3.53
N MET A 156 -20.46 -11.88 2.78
CA MET A 156 -19.98 -11.55 1.45
C MET A 156 -18.63 -10.83 1.55
N GLU A 157 -17.66 -11.31 0.78
CA GLU A 157 -16.32 -10.74 0.73
C GLU A 157 -16.20 -9.68 -0.37
N ILE A 158 -15.67 -8.51 -0.01
CA ILE A 158 -15.14 -7.55 -0.99
C ILE A 158 -13.63 -7.79 -1.09
N PRO A 159 -13.08 -8.11 -2.28
CA PRO A 159 -11.66 -8.31 -2.45
C PRO A 159 -10.88 -7.04 -2.11
N THR A 160 -9.71 -7.22 -1.51
CA THR A 160 -8.84 -6.12 -1.09
C THR A 160 -7.64 -5.95 -2.01
N VAL A 161 -7.05 -4.77 -1.98
CA VAL A 161 -5.72 -4.50 -2.54
C VAL A 161 -4.90 -3.71 -1.52
N LEU A 162 -3.58 -3.66 -1.75
CA LEU A 162 -2.68 -2.90 -0.90
C LEU A 162 -3.03 -1.40 -0.91
N SER A 163 -2.78 -0.73 0.20
CA SER A 163 -2.79 0.72 0.30
C SER A 163 -1.70 1.34 -0.58
N PRO A 164 -1.80 2.63 -0.95
CA PRO A 164 -0.74 3.28 -1.71
C PRO A 164 0.63 3.21 -1.00
N MET A 165 0.63 3.31 0.32
CA MET A 165 1.85 3.16 1.13
C MET A 165 2.33 1.69 1.16
N GLY A 166 1.42 0.73 1.23
CA GLY A 166 1.73 -0.69 1.12
C GLY A 166 2.35 -1.07 -0.22
N GLU A 167 1.83 -0.53 -1.33
CA GLU A 167 2.38 -0.69 -2.67
C GLU A 167 3.81 -0.11 -2.76
N ILE A 168 4.05 1.08 -2.22
CA ILE A 168 5.38 1.69 -2.19
C ILE A 168 6.34 0.83 -1.36
N SER A 169 5.92 0.39 -0.17
CA SER A 169 6.74 -0.45 0.72
C SER A 169 7.15 -1.75 0.02
N LYS A 170 6.19 -2.42 -0.64
CA LYS A 170 6.44 -3.62 -1.42
C LYS A 170 7.38 -3.33 -2.61
N GLY A 171 7.13 -2.25 -3.34
CA GLY A 171 7.95 -1.82 -4.45
C GLY A 171 9.41 -1.57 -4.07
N ILE A 172 9.66 -0.98 -2.89
CA ILE A 172 11.03 -0.74 -2.37
C ILE A 172 11.72 -2.05 -2.00
N GLN A 173 11.00 -3.00 -1.40
CA GLN A 173 11.56 -4.32 -1.06
C GLN A 173 12.01 -5.10 -2.29
N ASP A 174 11.29 -4.94 -3.41
CA ASP A 174 11.58 -5.61 -4.66
C ASP A 174 12.71 -4.94 -5.48
N ILE A 175 13.28 -3.80 -5.04
CA ILE A 175 14.39 -3.15 -5.75
C ILE A 175 15.68 -3.97 -5.57
N PRO A 176 16.27 -4.53 -6.64
CA PRO A 176 17.47 -5.34 -6.53
C PRO A 176 18.72 -4.44 -6.48
N ILE A 177 18.93 -3.74 -5.37
CA ILE A 177 20.04 -2.78 -5.19
C ILE A 177 21.39 -3.42 -5.53
N ARG A 178 21.61 -4.68 -5.11
CA ARG A 178 22.84 -5.42 -5.42
C ARG A 178 23.06 -5.57 -6.93
N GLN A 179 22.03 -5.97 -7.67
CA GLN A 179 22.14 -6.15 -9.12
C GLN A 179 22.37 -4.81 -9.83
N SER A 180 21.74 -3.74 -9.35
CA SER A 180 21.96 -2.39 -9.86
C SER A 180 23.41 -1.94 -9.65
N VAL A 181 23.97 -2.17 -8.45
CA VAL A 181 25.38 -1.86 -8.13
C VAL A 181 26.34 -2.73 -8.95
N GLU A 182 26.07 -4.03 -9.11
CA GLU A 182 26.88 -4.91 -9.96
C GLU A 182 26.88 -4.46 -11.42
N LYS A 183 25.71 -4.15 -11.98
CA LYS A 183 25.59 -3.62 -13.35
C LYS A 183 26.33 -2.29 -13.51
N PHE A 184 26.29 -1.44 -12.48
CA PHE A 184 27.03 -0.19 -12.45
C PHE A 184 28.54 -0.45 -12.44
N ASN A 185 29.04 -1.31 -11.56
CA ASN A 185 30.46 -1.69 -11.52
C ASN A 185 30.92 -2.27 -12.87
N LEU A 186 30.12 -3.15 -13.49
CA LEU A 186 30.41 -3.68 -14.82
C LEU A 186 30.44 -2.61 -15.91
N PHE A 187 29.60 -1.58 -15.80
CA PHE A 187 29.63 -0.43 -16.70
C PHE A 187 30.94 0.36 -16.53
N PHE A 188 31.36 0.65 -15.30
CA PHE A 188 32.63 1.32 -15.01
C PHE A 188 33.82 0.51 -15.47
N ASP A 189 33.83 -0.80 -15.22
CA ASP A 189 34.87 -1.70 -15.70
C ASP A 189 34.95 -1.67 -17.23
N ARG A 190 33.81 -1.70 -17.93
CA ARG A 190 33.78 -1.59 -19.40
C ARG A 190 34.22 -0.23 -19.90
N LEU A 191 33.85 0.86 -19.23
CA LEU A 191 34.35 2.20 -19.55
C LEU A 191 35.88 2.23 -19.45
N ASN A 192 36.41 1.77 -18.31
CA ASN A 192 37.85 1.78 -18.05
C ASN A 192 38.63 0.84 -18.98
N THR A 193 38.10 -0.35 -19.28
CA THR A 193 38.84 -1.38 -20.04
C THR A 193 38.59 -1.36 -21.55
N LYS A 194 37.44 -0.88 -22.02
CA LYS A 194 37.10 -0.90 -23.46
C LYS A 194 37.06 0.48 -24.10
N VAL A 195 36.56 1.48 -23.39
CA VAL A 195 36.38 2.82 -23.95
C VAL A 195 37.64 3.66 -23.77
N MET A 196 38.24 3.65 -22.57
CA MET A 196 39.42 4.47 -22.29
C MET A 196 40.63 4.15 -23.19
N PRO A 197 40.97 2.88 -23.46
CA PRO A 197 42.08 2.55 -24.36
C PRO A 197 41.82 2.97 -25.81
N GLN A 198 40.55 2.95 -26.26
CA GLN A 198 40.18 3.44 -27.59
C GLN A 198 40.38 4.95 -27.69
N VAL A 199 40.05 5.69 -26.64
CA VAL A 199 40.31 7.14 -26.56
C VAL A 199 41.81 7.43 -26.61
N GLU A 200 42.64 6.69 -25.87
CA GLU A 200 44.10 6.83 -25.92
C GLU A 200 44.68 6.53 -27.31
N GLN A 201 44.17 5.49 -27.98
CA GLN A 201 44.56 5.14 -29.34
C GLN A 201 44.18 6.22 -30.35
N ILE A 202 42.99 6.81 -30.22
CA ILE A 202 42.56 7.92 -31.07
C ILE A 202 43.49 9.12 -30.86
N VAL A 203 43.79 9.48 -29.61
CA VAL A 203 44.69 10.61 -29.29
C VAL A 203 46.09 10.38 -29.84
N THR A 204 46.64 9.17 -29.71
CA THR A 204 47.98 8.83 -30.23
C THR A 204 48.01 8.81 -31.77
N ASN A 205 46.98 8.27 -32.43
CA ASN A 205 46.87 8.26 -33.90
C ASN A 205 46.70 9.67 -34.47
N VAL A 206 45.95 10.53 -33.79
CA VAL A 206 45.82 11.95 -34.14
C VAL A 206 47.16 12.66 -34.01
N ASN A 207 47.88 12.52 -32.88
CA ASN A 207 49.20 13.12 -32.71
C ASN A 207 50.19 12.66 -33.79
N ARG A 208 50.15 11.39 -34.19
CA ARG A 208 51.01 10.85 -35.26
C ARG A 208 50.68 11.44 -36.63
N THR A 209 49.40 11.61 -36.92
CA THR A 209 48.92 12.15 -38.21
C THR A 209 49.22 13.65 -38.32
N VAL A 210 49.01 14.40 -37.24
CA VAL A 210 49.27 15.86 -37.16
C VAL A 210 50.77 16.16 -37.20
N SER A 211 51.62 15.37 -36.52
CA SER A 211 53.07 15.58 -36.54
C SER A 211 53.75 15.07 -37.82
N GLY A 212 53.19 14.03 -38.46
CA GLY A 212 53.78 13.38 -39.62
C GLY A 212 53.41 13.98 -40.97
N ASN A 213 52.28 14.70 -41.08
CA ASN A 213 51.72 15.11 -42.36
C ASN A 213 51.46 16.62 -42.42
N LYS A 214 52.39 17.38 -43.02
CA LYS A 214 52.29 18.84 -43.22
C LYS A 214 51.17 19.27 -44.20
N GLY A 215 50.40 18.33 -44.76
CA GLY A 215 49.34 18.55 -45.74
C GLY A 215 47.95 18.06 -45.32
N MET A 216 47.64 18.02 -44.02
CA MET A 216 46.27 17.70 -43.57
C MET A 216 45.26 18.71 -44.15
N SER A 217 44.16 18.21 -44.73
CA SER A 217 43.12 19.07 -45.29
C SER A 217 42.43 19.89 -44.19
N ALA A 218 42.04 21.12 -44.50
CA ALA A 218 41.32 22.00 -43.59
C ALA A 218 40.03 21.35 -43.04
N GLU A 219 39.39 20.50 -43.85
CA GLU A 219 38.20 19.74 -43.47
C GLU A 219 38.49 18.68 -42.40
N THR A 220 39.64 17.98 -42.49
CA THR A 220 40.07 17.01 -41.47
C THR A 220 40.38 17.70 -40.14
N MET A 221 41.04 18.87 -40.18
CA MET A 221 41.29 19.69 -38.97
C MET A 221 40.01 20.22 -38.34
N SER A 222 39.03 20.65 -39.15
CA SER A 222 37.73 21.11 -38.66
C SER A 222 36.94 19.99 -37.98
N ASN A 223 36.87 18.81 -38.60
CA ASN A 223 36.18 17.64 -38.05
C ASN A 223 36.84 17.14 -36.76
N LEU A 224 38.19 17.17 -36.70
CA LEU A 224 38.93 16.82 -35.50
C LEU A 224 38.67 17.80 -34.35
N ASN A 225 38.73 19.10 -34.59
CA ASN A 225 38.42 20.11 -33.59
C ASN A 225 36.99 19.96 -33.06
N ARG A 226 36.03 19.66 -33.94
CA ARG A 226 34.63 19.42 -33.55
C ARG A 226 34.50 18.16 -32.68
N ALA A 227 35.21 17.08 -33.02
CA ALA A 227 35.22 15.85 -32.22
C ALA A 227 35.85 16.06 -30.84
N ILE A 228 36.99 16.76 -30.75
CA ILE A 228 37.66 17.10 -29.48
C ILE A 228 36.74 17.95 -28.60
N ASN A 229 36.09 18.97 -29.18
CA ASN A 229 35.14 19.81 -28.44
C ASN A 229 33.94 19.01 -27.93
N ASN A 230 33.36 18.13 -28.75
CA ASN A 230 32.25 17.26 -28.34
C ASN A 230 32.65 16.31 -27.20
N VAL A 231 33.86 15.74 -27.25
CA VAL A 231 34.39 14.88 -26.17
C VAL A 231 34.65 15.67 -24.89
N ALA A 232 35.23 16.87 -25.00
CA ALA A 232 35.46 17.75 -23.85
C ALA A 232 34.14 18.20 -23.20
N GLU A 233 33.11 18.47 -24.00
CA GLU A 233 31.77 18.83 -23.53
C GLU A 233 31.06 17.65 -22.85
N ALA A 234 31.20 16.44 -23.38
CA ALA A 234 30.71 15.22 -22.76
C ALA A 234 31.42 14.93 -21.42
N ALA A 235 32.75 15.08 -21.37
CA ALA A 235 33.53 14.91 -20.14
C ALA A 235 33.15 15.95 -19.07
N LYS A 236 32.92 17.21 -19.48
CA LYS A 236 32.41 18.26 -18.58
C LYS A 236 31.02 17.92 -18.04
N SER A 237 30.14 17.41 -18.90
CA SER A 237 28.78 16.98 -18.50
C SER A 237 28.82 15.80 -17.53
N MET A 238 29.71 14.83 -17.76
CA MET A 238 29.92 13.69 -16.87
C MET A 238 30.51 14.10 -15.52
N ARG A 239 31.47 15.05 -15.51
CA ARG A 239 32.02 15.61 -14.27
C ARG A 239 30.93 16.35 -13.49
N ASN A 240 30.16 17.22 -14.14
CA ASN A 240 29.04 17.91 -13.50
C ASN A 240 28.01 16.94 -12.91
N PHE A 241 27.74 15.84 -13.61
CA PHE A 241 26.84 14.79 -13.12
C PHE A 241 27.44 14.06 -11.90
N THR A 242 28.74 13.75 -11.93
CA THR A 242 29.44 13.07 -10.82
C THR A 242 29.52 13.99 -9.60
N ASP A 243 29.90 15.26 -9.78
CA ASP A 243 29.91 16.27 -8.72
C ASP A 243 28.51 16.48 -8.12
N TYR A 244 27.47 16.37 -8.95
CA TYR A 244 26.08 16.42 -8.49
C TYR A 244 25.72 15.20 -7.64
N LEU A 245 26.08 13.99 -8.05
CA LEU A 245 25.84 12.77 -7.29
C LEU A 245 26.63 12.72 -5.98
N GLU A 246 27.87 13.22 -5.97
CA GLU A 246 28.70 13.28 -4.76
C GLU A 246 28.10 14.23 -3.71
N ARG A 247 27.48 15.32 -4.16
CA ARG A 247 26.77 16.27 -3.29
C ARG A 247 25.36 15.82 -2.92
N HIS A 248 24.72 14.99 -3.75
CA HIS A 248 23.34 14.53 -3.58
C HIS A 248 23.20 13.02 -3.81
N PRO A 249 23.73 12.18 -2.90
CA PRO A 249 23.59 10.73 -3.01
C PRO A 249 22.11 10.28 -3.04
N GLU A 250 21.22 11.05 -2.42
CA GLU A 250 19.76 10.82 -2.42
C GLU A 250 19.09 10.94 -3.80
N ALA A 251 19.72 11.64 -4.76
CA ALA A 251 19.19 11.79 -6.12
C ALA A 251 19.14 10.46 -6.88
N LEU A 252 19.92 9.46 -6.45
CA LEU A 252 19.88 8.10 -6.99
C LEU A 252 18.55 7.39 -6.73
N LEU A 253 17.86 7.74 -5.64
CA LEU A 253 16.62 7.10 -5.22
C LEU A 253 15.38 7.96 -5.51
N LYS A 254 15.50 9.28 -5.32
CA LYS A 254 14.37 10.21 -5.48
C LYS A 254 14.29 10.86 -6.86
N GLY A 255 15.28 10.61 -7.71
CA GLY A 255 15.49 11.37 -8.94
C GLY A 255 15.93 12.81 -8.66
N LYS A 256 16.16 13.59 -9.72
CA LYS A 256 16.54 15.00 -9.58
C LYS A 256 15.38 15.76 -8.92
N GLY A 257 15.59 16.22 -7.69
CA GLY A 257 14.62 17.05 -6.96
C GLY A 257 14.29 18.31 -7.77
N ARG A 258 13.04 18.45 -8.18
CA ARG A 258 12.50 19.71 -8.70
C ARG A 258 12.16 20.58 -7.49
N TYR A 259 13.06 21.49 -7.15
CA TYR A 259 12.77 22.67 -6.33
C TYR A 259 12.83 23.90 -7.24
#